data_AF-A0A7J4DTY4-F1
#
_entry.id   AF-A0A7J4DTY4-F1
#
_cell.length_a   1.000
_cell.length_b   1.000
_cell.length_c   1.000
_cell.angle_alpha   90.00
_cell.angle_beta   90.00
_cell.angle_gamma   90.00
#
_symmetry.space_group_name_H-M   'P 1'
#
loop_
_entity.id
_entity.type
_entity.pdbx_description
1 polymer ?
#
loop_
_entity_poly.entity_id
_entity_poly.type
_entity_poly.pdbx_seq_one_letter_code
_entity_poly.pdbx_strand_id
1 'polypeptide(L)'
;MASAHEHVIELPKRIVVGSGVIESVGKTFRSLQLSEPILIVTGPYVGKMYADLLTSSLEEAGYREIHMFIARDATRSTAENAADKIGWYVVNIEDLL
;
A
#
# COMPACT_ATOMS: atom_id res chain seq x y z
N MET A 1 -27.34 -34.22 12.60
CA MET A 1 -26.14 -34.14 11.74
C MET A 1 -25.62 -32.72 11.83
N ALA A 2 -24.42 -32.53 12.36
CA ALA A 2 -23.84 -31.19 12.48
C ALA A 2 -23.49 -30.69 11.08
N SER A 3 -24.15 -29.62 10.64
CA SER A 3 -23.79 -28.90 9.44
C SER A 3 -22.40 -28.29 9.65
N ALA A 4 -21.40 -28.73 8.90
CA ALA A 4 -20.13 -28.03 8.85
C ALA A 4 -20.40 -26.65 8.21
N HIS A 5 -20.49 -25.61 9.04
CA HIS A 5 -20.52 -24.25 8.55
C HIS A 5 -19.21 -23.99 7.81
N GLU A 6 -19.32 -23.60 6.54
CA GLU A 6 -18.18 -23.22 5.73
C GLU A 6 -17.42 -22.08 6.44
N HIS A 7 -16.10 -22.24 6.58
CA HIS A 7 -15.24 -21.21 7.13
C HIS A 7 -14.38 -20.65 5.99
N VAL A 8 -14.73 -19.46 5.53
CA VAL A 8 -14.00 -18.75 4.45
C VAL A 8 -12.96 -17.81 5.07
N ILE A 9 -11.73 -17.90 4.59
CA ILE A 9 -10.64 -16.99 4.97
C ILE A 9 -10.05 -16.40 3.69
N GLU A 10 -10.03 -15.07 3.58
CA GLU A 10 -9.35 -14.35 2.51
C GLU A 10 -7.93 -13.97 2.96
N LEU A 11 -6.94 -14.55 2.29
CA LEU A 11 -5.53 -14.28 2.58
C LEU A 11 -4.94 -13.25 1.62
N PRO A 12 -3.94 -12.48 2.05
CA PRO A 12 -3.19 -11.61 1.15
C PRO A 12 -2.57 -12.40 0.00
N LYS A 13 -2.44 -11.75 -1.17
CA LYS A 13 -1.74 -12.33 -2.33
C LYS A 13 -0.29 -12.73 -2.01
N ARG A 14 0.35 -12.03 -1.07
CA ARG A 14 1.72 -12.31 -0.63
C ARG A 14 2.00 -11.74 0.76
N ILE A 15 2.74 -12.50 1.56
CA ILE A 15 3.33 -12.08 2.83
C ILE A 15 4.84 -12.28 2.73
N VAL A 16 5.64 -11.27 3.05
CA VAL A 16 7.11 -11.34 3.04
C VAL A 16 7.61 -10.96 4.43
N VAL A 17 8.38 -11.86 5.06
CA VAL A 17 8.88 -11.68 6.43
C VAL A 17 10.37 -12.02 6.46
N GLY A 18 11.17 -11.17 7.09
CA GLY A 18 12.60 -11.37 7.24
C GLY A 18 13.30 -10.09 7.70
N SER A 19 14.62 -10.14 7.78
CA SER A 19 15.46 -8.96 7.98
C SER A 19 15.77 -8.32 6.63
N GLY A 20 15.78 -6.99 6.56
CA GLY A 20 16.13 -6.26 5.32
C GLY A 20 15.08 -6.41 4.20
N VAL A 21 13.80 -6.50 4.58
CA VAL A 21 12.73 -6.68 3.58
C VAL A 21 12.48 -5.41 2.79
N ILE A 22 12.68 -4.23 3.40
CA ILE A 22 12.33 -2.94 2.83
C ILE A 22 13.14 -2.64 1.57
N GLU A 23 14.40 -3.09 1.54
CA GLU A 23 15.35 -2.99 0.44
C GLU A 23 14.91 -3.83 -0.77
N SER A 24 14.04 -4.82 -0.57
CA SER A 24 13.53 -5.72 -1.61
C SER A 24 12.11 -5.40 -2.10
N VAL A 25 11.49 -4.34 -1.60
CA VAL A 25 10.08 -4.00 -1.89
C VAL A 25 9.86 -3.78 -3.39
N GLY A 26 10.75 -3.07 -4.08
CA GLY A 26 10.63 -2.84 -5.53
C GLY A 26 10.59 -4.14 -6.34
N LYS A 27 11.43 -5.12 -5.98
CA LYS A 27 11.43 -6.46 -6.60
C LYS A 27 10.11 -7.18 -6.35
N THR A 28 9.60 -7.08 -5.12
CA THR A 28 8.30 -7.67 -4.76
C THR A 28 7.18 -7.05 -5.59
N PHE A 29 7.14 -5.72 -5.72
CA PHE A 29 6.14 -5.01 -6.53
C PHE A 29 6.18 -5.43 -7.99
N ARG A 30 7.38 -5.54 -8.59
CA ARG A 30 7.55 -6.02 -9.97
C ARG A 30 7.04 -7.44 -10.18
N SER A 31 7.34 -8.34 -9.24
CA SER A 31 6.85 -9.72 -9.31
C SER A 31 5.34 -9.84 -9.11
N LEU A 32 4.71 -8.84 -8.49
CA LEU A 32 3.26 -8.70 -8.36
C LEU A 32 2.63 -7.91 -9.51
N GLN A 33 3.45 -7.46 -10.48
CA GLN A 33 3.02 -6.66 -11.64
C GLN A 33 2.27 -5.38 -11.25
N LEU A 34 2.65 -4.75 -10.14
CA LEU A 34 2.08 -3.47 -9.73
C LEU A 34 2.57 -2.34 -10.64
N SER A 35 1.67 -1.43 -10.99
CA SER A 35 1.92 -0.29 -11.87
C SER A 35 2.08 1.01 -11.08
N GLU A 36 2.51 2.05 -11.79
CA GLU A 36 2.54 3.43 -11.31
C GLU A 36 1.16 4.10 -11.47
N PRO A 37 0.89 5.19 -10.72
CA PRO A 37 1.71 5.79 -9.65
C PRO A 37 1.72 4.96 -8.36
N ILE A 38 2.80 5.05 -7.58
CA ILE A 38 2.89 4.45 -6.24
C ILE A 38 2.61 5.51 -5.18
N LEU A 39 1.67 5.24 -4.27
CA LEU A 39 1.45 6.06 -3.08
C LEU A 39 1.88 5.33 -1.81
N ILE A 40 2.87 5.93 -1.14
CA ILE A 40 3.33 5.50 0.19
C ILE A 40 2.52 6.26 1.24
N VAL A 41 1.69 5.54 1.99
CA VAL A 41 0.95 6.08 3.14
C VAL A 41 1.65 5.67 4.42
N THR A 42 2.02 6.63 5.25
CA THR A 42 2.78 6.38 6.48
C THR A 42 2.45 7.36 7.60
N GLY A 43 2.83 7.03 8.83
CA GLY A 43 2.73 7.94 9.97
C GLY A 43 3.92 8.91 10.06
N PRO A 44 3.83 9.96 10.87
CA PRO A 44 4.83 11.03 10.94
C PRO A 44 6.23 10.59 11.41
N TYR A 45 6.31 9.47 12.13
CA TYR A 45 7.57 8.94 12.66
C TYR A 45 8.18 7.88 11.75
N VAL A 46 7.38 6.89 11.32
CA VAL A 46 7.85 5.75 10.50
C VAL A 46 8.32 6.21 9.13
N GLY A 47 7.60 7.14 8.50
CA GLY A 47 8.00 7.70 7.20
C GLY A 47 9.41 8.27 7.23
N LYS A 48 9.77 9.03 8.26
CA LYS A 48 11.12 9.62 8.38
C LYS A 48 12.23 8.58 8.51
N MET A 49 11.95 7.43 9.12
CA MET A 49 12.97 6.40 9.34
C MET A 49 13.26 5.56 8.09
N TYR A 50 12.27 5.43 7.20
CA TYR A 50 12.28 4.39 6.17
C TYR A 50 11.93 4.88 4.76
N ALA A 51 11.51 6.14 4.58
CA ALA A 51 11.11 6.65 3.27
C ALA A 51 12.23 6.55 2.23
N ASP A 52 13.47 6.90 2.60
CA ASP A 52 14.60 6.88 1.68
C ASP A 52 14.94 5.45 1.23
N LEU A 53 14.93 4.48 2.17
CA LEU A 53 15.17 3.07 1.89
C LEU A 53 14.10 2.50 0.96
N LEU A 54 12.83 2.77 1.26
CA LEU A 54 11.70 2.30 0.45
C LEU A 54 11.71 2.94 -0.95
N THR A 55 11.92 4.25 -1.02
CA THR A 55 11.95 4.99 -2.30
C THR A 55 13.10 4.51 -3.15
N SER A 56 14.29 4.32 -2.58
CA SER A 56 15.45 3.77 -3.29
C SER A 56 15.16 2.37 -3.86
N SER A 57 14.55 1.49 -3.06
CA SER A 57 14.17 0.14 -3.52
C SER A 57 13.19 0.17 -4.70
N LEU A 58 12.23 1.10 -4.68
CA LEU A 58 11.25 1.29 -5.76
C LEU A 58 11.92 1.89 -7.01
N GLU A 59 12.78 2.90 -6.85
CA GLU A 59 13.51 3.53 -7.95
C GLU A 59 14.49 2.57 -8.64
N GLU A 60 15.20 1.75 -7.88
CA GLU A 60 16.07 0.68 -8.40
C GLU A 60 15.28 -0.36 -9.21
N ALA A 61 14.02 -0.60 -8.83
CA ALA A 61 13.10 -1.44 -9.59
C ALA A 61 12.48 -0.72 -10.80
N GLY A 62 12.85 0.54 -11.05
CA GLY A 62 12.43 1.34 -12.20
C GLY A 62 11.10 2.06 -12.03
N TYR A 63 10.58 2.20 -10.81
CA TYR A 63 9.48 3.12 -10.53
C TYR A 63 10.02 4.56 -10.43
N ARG A 64 9.24 5.53 -10.88
CA ARG A 64 9.55 6.94 -11.13
C ARG A 64 8.46 7.85 -10.59
N GLU A 65 7.20 7.44 -10.67
CA GLU A 65 6.07 8.21 -10.14
C GLU A 65 5.70 7.71 -8.73
N ILE A 66 6.46 8.18 -7.74
CA ILE A 66 6.34 7.79 -6.32
C ILE A 66 5.91 9.00 -5.49
N HIS A 67 4.79 8.86 -4.80
CA HIS A 67 4.22 9.88 -3.93
C HIS A 67 4.24 9.40 -2.47
N MET A 68 4.36 10.34 -1.54
CA MET A 68 4.27 10.05 -0.11
C MET A 68 3.20 10.91 0.56
N PHE A 69 2.37 10.29 1.39
CA PHE A 69 1.37 10.95 2.22
C PHE A 69 1.58 10.57 3.69
N ILE A 70 1.65 11.60 4.55
CA ILE A 70 1.79 11.43 5.99
C ILE A 70 0.41 11.50 6.63
N ALA A 71 -0.15 10.35 7.00
CA ALA A 71 -1.40 10.26 7.74
C ALA A 71 -1.15 10.58 9.22
N ARG A 72 -1.93 11.53 9.75
CA ARG A 72 -1.88 11.92 11.17
C ARG A 72 -2.93 11.21 12.01
N ASP A 73 -3.98 10.73 11.36
CA ASP A 73 -5.10 9.99 11.94
C ASP A 73 -5.67 9.01 10.90
N ALA A 74 -6.58 8.14 11.34
CA ALA A 74 -7.24 7.14 10.50
C ALA A 74 -8.71 7.53 10.20
N THR A 75 -8.94 8.78 9.79
CA THR A 75 -10.27 9.28 9.42
C THR A 75 -10.56 9.14 7.92
N ARG A 76 -11.84 9.17 7.54
CA ARG A 76 -12.28 9.19 6.13
C ARG A 76 -11.67 10.38 5.38
N SER A 77 -11.72 11.57 5.99
CA SER A 77 -11.13 12.78 5.42
C SER A 77 -9.64 12.61 5.13
N THR A 78 -8.87 12.01 6.04
CA THR A 78 -7.45 11.72 5.80
C THR A 78 -7.24 10.74 4.64
N ALA A 79 -8.11 9.73 4.48
CA ALA A 79 -8.04 8.80 3.36
C ALA A 79 -8.38 9.48 2.01
N GLU A 80 -9.39 10.33 1.99
CA GLU A 80 -9.76 11.15 0.81
C GLU A 80 -8.58 12.05 0.39
N ASN A 81 -8.00 12.78 1.34
CA ASN A 81 -6.83 13.62 1.08
C ASN A 81 -5.61 12.83 0.55
N ALA A 82 -5.46 11.56 0.96
CA ALA A 82 -4.40 10.69 0.46
C ALA A 82 -4.66 10.29 -1.00
N ALA A 83 -5.89 9.95 -1.35
CA ALA A 83 -6.29 9.58 -2.71
C ALA A 83 -6.16 10.75 -3.70
N ASP A 84 -6.59 11.94 -3.28
CA ASP A 84 -6.48 13.18 -4.07
C ASP A 84 -5.03 13.47 -4.51
N LYS A 85 -4.05 13.07 -3.70
CA LYS A 85 -2.62 13.31 -3.97
C LYS A 85 -2.11 12.62 -5.24
N ILE A 86 -2.77 11.54 -5.67
CA ILE A 86 -2.44 10.78 -6.88
C ILE A 86 -3.56 10.84 -7.92
N GLY A 87 -4.50 11.78 -7.76
CA GLY A 87 -5.65 11.92 -8.65
C GLY A 87 -6.58 10.70 -8.65
N TRP A 88 -6.57 9.90 -7.59
CA TRP A 88 -7.49 8.78 -7.42
C TRP A 88 -8.76 9.27 -6.74
N TYR A 89 -9.92 8.89 -7.28
CA TYR A 89 -11.20 9.22 -6.69
C TYR A 89 -11.60 8.11 -5.72
N VAL A 90 -11.95 8.49 -4.49
CA VAL A 90 -12.58 7.56 -3.54
C VAL A 90 -14.04 7.39 -3.96
N VAL A 91 -14.36 6.23 -4.52
CA VAL A 91 -15.74 5.88 -4.87
C VAL A 91 -16.38 5.18 -3.68
N ASN A 92 -17.55 5.61 -3.23
CA ASN A 92 -18.29 4.81 -2.25
C ASN A 92 -18.82 3.57 -2.98
N ILE A 93 -18.75 2.41 -2.33
CA ILE A 93 -19.29 1.17 -2.91
C ILE A 93 -20.80 1.29 -3.21
N GLU A 94 -21.49 2.16 -2.47
CA GLU A 94 -22.90 2.51 -2.65
C GLU A 94 -23.14 3.32 -3.95
N ASP A 95 -22.13 4.02 -4.46
CA ASP A 95 -22.20 4.76 -5.72
C ASP A 95 -21.92 3.87 -6.96
N LEU A 96 -21.52 2.61 -6.73
CA LEU A 96 -21.21 1.61 -7.77
C LEU A 96 -22.33 0.57 -7.97
N LEU A 97 -23.43 0.67 -7.21
CA LEU A 97 -24.60 -0.21 -7.24
C LEU A 97 -25.85 0.55 -7.70
#